data_AF-A0A846HSU1-F1
#
_entry.id   AF-A0A846HSU1-F1
#
_cell.length_a   1.000
_cell.length_b   1.000
_cell.length_c   1.000
_cell.angle_alpha   90.00
_cell.angle_beta   90.00
_cell.angle_gamma   90.00
#
_symmetry.space_group_name_H-M   'P 1'
#
loop_
_entity.id
_entity.type
_entity.pdbx_description
1 polymer ?
#
loop_
_entity_poly.entity_id
_entity_poly.type
_entity_poly.pdbx_seq_one_letter_code
_entity_poly.pdbx_strand_id
1 'polypeptide(L)' 'MREHYDFSHGQQGSVINADDKTRVTLYLDDDLLAVLRERAAAQGQGYQTLINEILRGSWVKRAAL' A
#
# COMPACT_ATOMS: atom_id res chain seq x y z
N MET A 1 15.88 -21.68 -17.79
CA MET A 1 16.48 -20.77 -16.80
C MET A 1 17.92 -20.52 -17.25
N ARG A 2 18.43 -19.28 -17.32
CA ARG A 2 19.86 -19.04 -17.62
C ARG A 2 20.68 -19.19 -16.35
N GLU A 3 21.89 -19.73 -16.48
CA GLU A 3 22.80 -19.97 -15.36
C GLU A 3 23.38 -18.67 -14.78
N HIS A 4 23.56 -17.63 -15.61
CA HIS A 4 24.04 -16.33 -15.18
C HIS A 4 23.25 -15.19 -15.80
N TYR A 5 22.79 -14.27 -14.95
CA TYR A 5 22.24 -12.98 -15.34
C TYR A 5 23.21 -11.90 -14.92
N ASP A 6 23.55 -11.03 -15.87
CA ASP A 6 24.37 -9.85 -15.63
C ASP A 6 23.47 -8.69 -15.18
N PHE A 7 23.61 -8.31 -13.90
CA PHE A 7 22.89 -7.21 -13.27
C PHE A 7 23.79 -5.97 -13.07
N SER A 8 24.96 -5.91 -13.71
CA SER A 8 25.90 -4.78 -13.59
C SER A 8 25.33 -3.44 -14.04
N HIS A 9 24.22 -3.45 -14.79
CA HIS A 9 23.46 -2.26 -15.20
C HIS A 9 22.05 -2.21 -14.58
N GLY A 10 21.77 -3.08 -13.59
CA GLY A 10 20.53 -3.06 -12.84
C GLY A 10 20.48 -1.85 -11.92
N GLN A 11 19.80 -0.79 -12.34
CA GLN A 11 19.53 0.34 -11.47
C GLN A 11 18.33 -0.02 -10.57
N GLN A 12 18.58 -0.16 -9.26
CA GLN A 12 17.50 -0.16 -8.27
C GLN A 12 16.89 1.26 -8.32
N GLY A 13 15.75 1.39 -8.99
CA GLY A 13 15.04 2.66 -9.10
C GLY A 13 14.84 3.26 -7.70
N SER A 14 14.97 4.59 -7.62
CA SER A 14 14.81 5.32 -6.36
C SER A 14 13.53 4.85 -5.66
N VAL A 15 13.65 4.47 -4.38
CA VAL A 15 12.47 4.23 -3.54
C VAL A 15 11.74 5.56 -3.53
N ILE A 16 10.66 5.64 -4.34
CA ILE A 16 9.87 6.85 -4.49
C ILE A 16 9.36 7.18 -3.09
N ASN A 17 9.93 8.21 -2.46
CA ASN A 17 9.37 8.76 -1.26
C ASN A 17 8.00 9.28 -1.66
N ALA A 18 6.93 8.70 -1.13
CA ALA A 18 5.62 9.28 -1.28
C ALA A 18 5.63 10.56 -0.43
N ASP A 19 5.81 11.72 -1.05
CA ASP A 19 5.95 13.03 -0.39
C ASP A 19 4.91 13.29 0.72
N ASP A 20 3.70 12.72 0.60
CA ASP A 20 2.60 12.85 1.57
C ASP A 20 2.32 11.60 2.44
N LYS A 21 3.18 10.57 2.41
CA LYS A 21 2.95 9.32 3.16
C LYS A 21 4.16 8.93 3.98
N THR A 22 3.99 8.89 5.30
CA THR A 22 4.99 8.33 6.20
C THR A 22 4.94 6.80 6.16
N ARG A 23 6.09 6.16 5.89
CA ARG A 23 6.22 4.70 6.04
C ARG A 23 6.15 4.34 7.51
N VAL A 24 5.20 3.48 7.87
CA VAL A 24 5.02 2.96 9.24
C VAL A 24 5.10 1.44 9.24
N THR A 25 5.61 0.86 10.33
CA THR A 25 5.53 -0.59 10.58
C THR A 25 4.34 -0.85 11.48
N LEU A 26 3.32 -1.52 10.93
CA LEU A 26 2.06 -1.86 11.60
C LEU A 26 1.70 -3.31 11.26
N TYR A 27 1.17 -4.05 12.23
CA TYR A 27 0.51 -5.33 11.96
C TYR A 27 -0.96 -5.10 11.63
N LEU A 28 -1.44 -5.73 10.56
CA LEU A 28 -2.85 -5.87 10.21
C LEU A 28 -3.16 -7.36 10.17
N ASP A 29 -4.37 -7.74 10.56
CA ASP A 29 -4.81 -9.13 10.46
C ASP A 29 -4.78 -9.60 8.99
N ASP A 30 -4.35 -10.85 8.77
CA ASP A 30 -4.13 -11.39 7.43
C ASP A 30 -5.42 -11.46 6.60
N ASP A 31 -6.54 -11.79 7.25
CA ASP A 31 -7.86 -11.84 6.63
C ASP A 31 -8.32 -10.44 6.19
N LEU A 32 -8.10 -9.42 7.04
CA LEU A 32 -8.37 -8.02 6.71
C LEU A 32 -7.53 -7.57 5.51
N LEU A 33 -6.23 -7.91 5.50
CA LEU A 33 -5.32 -7.55 4.42
C LEU A 33 -5.75 -8.22 3.10
N ALA A 34 -6.20 -9.47 3.13
CA ALA A 34 -6.69 -10.19 1.96
C ALA A 34 -7.92 -9.49 1.35
N VAL A 35 -8.93 -9.16 2.18
CA VAL A 35 -10.15 -8.47 1.74
C VAL A 35 -9.83 -7.08 1.16
N LEU A 36 -8.94 -6.32 1.81
CA LEU A 36 -8.57 -4.99 1.34
C LEU A 36 -7.82 -5.05 0.00
N ARG A 37 -7.00 -6.07 -0.23
CA ARG A 37 -6.31 -6.27 -1.52
C ARG A 37 -7.29 -6.59 -2.64
N GLU A 38 -8.21 -7.51 -2.42
CA GLU A 38 -9.22 -7.88 -3.41
C GLU A 38 -10.10 -6.67 -3.77
N ARG A 39 -10.60 -5.97 -2.75
CA ARG A 39 -11.43 -4.78 -2.94
C ARG A 39 -10.71 -3.66 -3.67
N ALA A 40 -9.45 -3.39 -3.33
CA ALA A 40 -8.66 -2.36 -3.97
C ALA A 40 -8.37 -2.71 -5.44
N ALA A 41 -8.08 -3.99 -5.74
CA ALA A 41 -7.90 -4.46 -7.11
C ALA A 41 -9.17 -4.30 -7.95
N ALA A 42 -10.34 -4.64 -7.39
CA ALA A 42 -11.62 -4.44 -8.06
C ALA A 42 -11.93 -2.97 -8.37
N GLN A 43 -11.38 -2.04 -7.57
CA GLN A 43 -11.53 -0.60 -7.75
C GLN A 43 -10.40 0.05 -8.58
N GLY A 44 -9.41 -0.74 -9.02
CA GLY A 44 -8.25 -0.23 -9.76
C GLY A 44 -7.33 0.68 -8.92
N GLN A 45 -7.35 0.57 -7.59
CA GLN A 45 -6.52 1.36 -6.69
C GLN A 45 -5.61 0.49 -5.81
N GLY A 46 -4.60 1.10 -5.18
CA GLY A 46 -3.72 0.41 -4.24
C GLY A 46 -4.39 0.19 -2.87
N TYR A 47 -4.18 -0.97 -2.24
CA TYR A 47 -4.77 -1.28 -0.93
C TYR A 47 -4.37 -0.28 0.17
N GLN A 48 -3.17 0.31 0.09
CA GLN A 48 -2.74 1.38 1.01
C GLN A 48 -3.56 2.67 0.84
N THR A 49 -4.00 2.98 -0.39
CA THR A 49 -4.89 4.12 -0.64
C THR A 49 -6.24 3.85 -0.02
N LEU A 50 -6.82 2.67 -0.26
CA LEU A 50 -8.09 2.24 0.32
C LEU A 50 -8.07 2.28 1.86
N ILE A 51 -7.00 1.80 2.49
CA ILE A 51 -6.85 1.88 3.95
C ILE A 51 -6.91 3.34 4.44
N ASN A 52 -6.17 4.24 3.78
CA ASN A 52 -6.18 5.65 4.15
C ASN A 52 -7.55 6.32 3.96
N GLU A 53 -8.28 5.98 2.89
CA GLU A 53 -9.65 6.47 2.66
C GLU A 53 -10.61 6.02 3.78
N ILE A 54 -10.56 4.74 4.14
CA ILE A 54 -11.39 4.18 5.23
C ILE A 54 -11.08 4.89 6.55
N LEU A 55 -9.79 5.05 6.89
CA LEU A 55 -9.39 5.71 8.13
C LEU A 55 -9.86 7.16 8.18
N ARG A 56 -9.68 7.95 7.11
CA ARG A 56 -10.17 9.33 7.02
C ARG A 56 -11.69 9.40 7.18
N GLY A 57 -12.43 8.52 6.48
CA GLY A 57 -13.89 8.45 6.59
C GLY A 57 -14.38 8.09 7.99
N SER A 58 -13.63 7.26 8.72
CA SER A 58 -13.95 6.89 10.10
C SER A 58 -13.73 8.04 11.10
N TRP A 59 -12.74 8.90 10.85
CA TRP A 59 -12.41 10.03 11.73
C TRP A 59 -13.35 11.21 11.53
N VAL A 60 -13.73 11.50 10.28
CA VAL A 60 -14.76 12.52 9.97
C VAL A 60 -16.08 12.19 10.67
N LYS A 61 -16.46 10.91 10.75
CA LYS A 61 -17.67 10.48 11.47
C LYS A 61 -17.58 10.65 12.99
N ARG A 62 -16.38 10.66 13.59
CA ARG A 62 -16.20 10.89 15.02
C ARG A 62 -16.11 12.38 15.40
N ALA A 63 -15.66 13.23 14.49
CA ALA A 63 -15.64 14.68 14.71
C ALA A 63 -17.02 15.34 14.52
N ALA A 64 -17.99 14.62 13.93
CA ALA A 64 -19.36 15.08 13.68
C ALA A 64 -20.39 14.56 14.72
N LEU A 65 -19.92 13.98 15.83
CA LEU A 65 -20.72 13.57 17.00
C LEU A 65 -20.27 14.37 18.22
#